data_AF-A0A3M1EAF9-F1
#
_entry.id   AF-A0A3M1EAF9-F1
#
_cell.length_a   1.000
_cell.length_b   1.000
_cell.length_c   1.000
_cell.angle_alpha   90.00
_cell.angle_beta   90.00
_cell.angle_gamma   90.00
#
_symmetry.space_group_name_H-M   'P 1'
#
loop_
_entity.id
_entity.type
_entity.pdbx_description
1 polymer ?
#
loop_
_entity_poly.entity_id
_entity_poly.type
_entity_poly.pdbx_seq_one_letter_code
_entity_poly.pdbx_strand_id
1 'polypeptide(L)'
;MRLRTARRGPNAGKQFWGCSRYPACKATVEFTPTTSHADPAIKRTSSPPAPRDFPVHIAAAPREPQGQTTFFQACGLPAGFVEHLHIADADRSLIRAAAQWRLDYPLPYREGVPPEDRNVIAVAEALLTRGATPFCSPSLERILEATALVAEDAEPVIEAARCVTLTPSCRFRPLRFDSPEERAVVEWVLALVEREGLPWSLVPQIELASISPTIDPLAAERGDLLLVHAVRDPILIEIDGTQHNAHRDRDEVRDRMLEGTGVHIVRVPASEAREGRGQNLDKLEQLLLDGQCDLPPETEFSRIVRWCKYFHQIQLSLLTALRGGWLRLGARWCVGVAVPIPLRGDPQAATIIRLAVADLQELIARLARLHGRTIPTPEPRVVIIGDAEVDQELDVLIGPADGTIDHFTRGVRARFLVSDLCFPAEIQAPLTAASPARLGSPQREDARWFLHYLFRKDDFWEGQWEVIERTLRGLDSVVLLPTGAGKSIAFQLAALLLPGRCIVVDPIISLIDDQIDNLAAVGIDRCIGITSQLTTEERELALQALKSGHYLFCYVAPERFQTVPFREALRALTTNTPISLITIDEAHCVSEWGHDFRTAYLTLGRIARDYCSS
;
A
#
# COMPACT_ATOMS: atom_id res chain seq x y z
N MET A 1 13.41 -16.24 -27.15
CA MET A 1 12.85 -14.87 -27.27
C MET A 1 11.36 -14.94 -26.95
N ARG A 2 10.77 -13.88 -26.42
CA ARG A 2 9.32 -13.77 -26.16
C ARG A 2 8.71 -12.70 -27.06
N LEU A 3 7.52 -12.96 -27.59
CA LEU A 3 6.77 -11.98 -28.36
C LEU A 3 6.27 -10.90 -27.40
N ARG A 4 6.60 -9.64 -27.67
CA ARG A 4 6.26 -8.49 -26.84
C ARG A 4 5.65 -7.41 -27.73
N THR A 5 4.77 -6.59 -27.17
CA THR A 5 4.20 -5.43 -27.86
C THR A 5 4.86 -4.17 -27.32
N ALA A 6 5.43 -3.35 -28.19
CA ALA A 6 6.03 -2.09 -27.79
C ALA A 6 4.94 -1.17 -27.20
N ARG A 7 5.13 -0.74 -25.95
CA ARG A 7 4.17 0.14 -25.26
C ARG A 7 4.43 1.64 -25.52
N ARG A 8 5.65 2.01 -25.98
CA ARG A 8 6.10 3.40 -26.16
C ARG A 8 6.95 3.60 -27.43
N GLY A 9 7.12 4.85 -27.85
CA GLY A 9 7.96 5.27 -28.99
C GLY A 9 7.32 5.09 -30.38
N PRO A 10 8.07 5.35 -31.47
CA PRO A 10 7.55 5.28 -32.86
C PRO A 10 7.09 3.88 -33.30
N ASN A 11 7.37 2.86 -32.48
CA ASN A 11 6.92 1.49 -32.70
C ASN A 11 5.82 1.06 -31.72
N ALA A 12 5.22 1.98 -30.95
CA ALA A 12 4.13 1.66 -30.03
C ALA A 12 2.99 0.92 -30.76
N GLY A 13 2.54 -0.20 -30.19
CA GLY A 13 1.55 -1.10 -30.76
C GLY A 13 2.11 -2.13 -31.75
N LYS A 14 3.38 -2.05 -32.16
CA LYS A 14 4.04 -3.10 -32.97
C LYS A 14 4.58 -4.21 -32.08
N GLN A 15 4.48 -5.44 -32.56
CA GLN A 15 5.07 -6.60 -31.90
C GLN A 15 6.55 -6.74 -32.29
N PHE A 16 7.35 -7.28 -31.38
CA PHE A 16 8.75 -7.64 -31.60
C PHE A 16 9.12 -8.84 -30.73
N TRP A 17 10.13 -9.59 -31.14
CA TRP A 17 10.73 -10.65 -30.35
C TRP A 17 11.78 -10.04 -29.41
N GLY A 18 11.50 -10.00 -28.11
CA GLY A 18 12.48 -9.60 -27.10
C GLY A 18 13.22 -10.81 -26.52
N CYS A 19 14.45 -10.61 -26.03
CA CYS A 19 15.06 -11.58 -25.13
C CYS A 19 14.11 -11.88 -23.93
N SER A 20 14.21 -13.08 -23.34
CA SER A 20 13.44 -13.43 -22.13
C SER A 20 13.66 -12.41 -21.01
N ARG A 21 14.88 -11.88 -20.90
CA ARG A 21 15.30 -10.84 -19.93
C ARG A 21 15.08 -9.39 -20.40
N TYR A 22 14.32 -9.14 -21.47
CA TYR A 22 13.94 -7.77 -21.85
C TYR A 22 13.02 -7.18 -20.76
N PRO A 23 13.21 -5.92 -20.30
CA PRO A 23 14.03 -4.86 -20.90
C PRO A 23 15.50 -4.79 -20.47
N ALA A 24 15.93 -5.56 -19.46
CA ALA A 24 17.33 -5.57 -19.00
C ALA A 24 18.32 -6.05 -20.09
N CYS A 25 17.87 -6.97 -20.95
CA CYS A 25 18.57 -7.35 -22.17
C CYS A 25 17.94 -6.63 -23.38
N LYS A 26 18.72 -5.75 -24.03
CA LYS A 26 18.26 -4.93 -25.18
C LYS A 26 18.25 -5.68 -26.52
N ALA A 27 18.48 -6.98 -26.55
CA ALA A 27 18.40 -7.77 -27.78
C ALA A 27 16.94 -7.93 -28.23
N THR A 28 16.63 -7.42 -29.42
CA THR A 28 15.30 -7.47 -30.04
C THR A 28 15.39 -7.89 -31.50
N VAL A 29 14.41 -8.65 -31.99
CA VAL A 29 14.22 -8.99 -33.40
C VAL A 29 12.83 -8.53 -33.84
N GLU A 30 12.71 -7.96 -35.02
CA GLU A 30 11.43 -7.48 -35.55
C GLU A 30 10.46 -8.66 -35.78
N PHE A 31 9.21 -8.51 -35.40
CA PHE A 31 8.18 -9.51 -35.66
C PHE A 31 7.54 -9.26 -37.02
N THR A 32 7.71 -10.18 -37.97
CA THR A 32 7.04 -10.13 -39.27
C THR A 32 5.87 -11.12 -39.26
N PRO A 33 4.60 -10.65 -39.28
CA PRO A 33 3.46 -11.56 -39.36
C PRO A 33 3.44 -12.23 -40.74
N THR A 34 3.40 -13.56 -40.77
CA THR A 34 3.16 -14.34 -42.00
C THR A 34 1.77 -14.01 -42.53
N THR A 35 1.70 -13.48 -43.74
CA THR A 35 0.48 -13.09 -44.43
C THR A 35 -0.40 -14.30 -44.74
N SER A 36 -1.53 -14.46 -44.04
CA SER A 36 -2.72 -15.07 -44.62
C SER A 36 -3.97 -14.30 -44.15
N HIS A 37 -4.76 -13.89 -45.15
CA HIS A 37 -6.07 -13.25 -45.10
C HIS A 37 -6.20 -11.91 -44.33
N ALA A 38 -6.07 -10.83 -45.10
CA ALA A 38 -6.49 -9.49 -44.71
C ALA A 38 -8.02 -9.39 -44.67
N ASP A 39 -8.56 -9.01 -43.51
CA ASP A 39 -9.93 -8.54 -43.35
C ASP A 39 -9.91 -6.98 -43.33
N PRO A 40 -10.72 -6.29 -44.14
CA PRO A 40 -10.60 -4.84 -44.30
C PRO A 40 -11.31 -4.08 -43.16
N ALA A 41 -10.64 -3.06 -42.64
CA ALA A 41 -11.18 -1.98 -41.82
C ALA A 41 -11.74 -2.33 -40.43
N ILE A 42 -10.85 -2.63 -39.48
CA ILE A 42 -11.14 -2.33 -38.07
C ILE A 42 -10.95 -0.81 -37.87
N LYS A 43 -12.05 -0.06 -37.96
CA LYS A 43 -12.16 1.22 -37.25
C LYS A 43 -11.80 0.94 -35.79
N ARG A 44 -10.68 1.49 -35.32
CA ARG A 44 -10.43 1.61 -33.87
C ARG A 44 -11.52 2.53 -33.32
N THR A 45 -12.64 1.96 -32.90
CA THR A 45 -13.45 2.53 -31.85
C THR A 45 -12.55 2.53 -30.63
N SER A 46 -11.95 3.68 -30.32
CA SER A 46 -11.23 3.89 -29.07
C SER A 46 -12.27 3.79 -27.96
N SER A 47 -12.41 2.60 -27.39
CA SER A 47 -12.94 2.47 -26.04
C SER A 47 -12.15 3.45 -25.17
N PRO A 48 -12.81 4.28 -24.34
CA PRO A 48 -12.08 5.09 -23.38
C PRO A 48 -11.15 4.17 -22.56
N PRO A 49 -9.93 4.63 -22.22
CA PRO A 49 -9.09 3.88 -21.30
C PRO A 49 -9.90 3.58 -20.03
N ALA A 50 -9.70 2.40 -19.45
CA ALA A 50 -10.35 2.05 -18.18
C ALA A 50 -10.05 3.13 -17.13
N PRO A 51 -11.03 3.52 -16.31
CA PRO A 51 -10.84 4.53 -15.28
C PRO A 51 -9.69 4.10 -14.34
N ARG A 52 -8.87 5.07 -13.92
CA ARG A 52 -7.82 4.82 -12.93
C ARG A 52 -8.41 4.66 -11.54
N ASP A 53 -7.89 3.70 -10.78
CA ASP A 53 -8.22 3.55 -9.36
C ASP A 53 -7.47 4.59 -8.52
N PHE A 54 -8.16 5.18 -7.55
CA PHE A 54 -7.61 6.15 -6.59
C PHE A 54 -7.76 5.63 -5.17
N PRO A 55 -6.81 5.95 -4.26
CA PRO A 55 -6.81 5.45 -2.90
C PRO A 55 -7.97 6.04 -2.10
N VAL A 56 -8.63 5.19 -1.30
CA VAL A 56 -9.69 5.57 -0.37
C VAL A 56 -9.25 5.39 1.07
N HIS A 57 -9.71 6.27 1.95
CA HIS A 57 -9.59 6.08 3.38
C HIS A 57 -10.67 5.11 3.85
N ILE A 58 -10.27 4.04 4.56
CA ILE A 58 -11.21 3.06 5.10
C ILE A 58 -11.34 3.25 6.60
N ALA A 59 -12.58 3.38 7.06
CA ALA A 59 -12.94 3.41 8.48
C ALA A 59 -13.95 2.30 8.79
N ALA A 60 -13.66 1.52 9.83
CA ALA A 60 -14.53 0.44 10.31
C ALA A 60 -14.38 0.28 11.82
N ALA A 61 -15.37 -0.32 12.49
CA ALA A 61 -15.29 -0.52 13.93
C ALA A 61 -14.12 -1.46 14.31
N PRO A 62 -13.42 -1.16 15.43
CA PRO A 62 -12.38 -2.04 15.93
C PRO A 62 -12.97 -3.34 16.47
N ARG A 63 -12.14 -4.39 16.46
CA ARG A 63 -12.46 -5.70 17.02
C ARG A 63 -12.81 -5.63 18.50
N GLU A 64 -12.16 -4.72 19.24
CA GLU A 64 -12.31 -4.56 20.69
C GLU A 64 -12.83 -3.15 21.06
N PRO A 65 -13.62 -2.99 22.14
CA PRO A 65 -14.27 -1.71 22.49
C PRO A 65 -13.32 -0.52 22.73
N GLN A 66 -12.09 -0.77 23.20
CA GLN A 66 -11.05 0.26 23.42
C GLN A 66 -9.91 0.17 22.39
N GLY A 67 -10.24 -0.35 21.20
CA GLY A 67 -9.33 -0.43 20.07
C GLY A 67 -9.54 0.69 19.06
N GLN A 68 -8.68 0.67 18.06
CA GLN A 68 -8.78 1.40 16.82
C GLN A 68 -8.30 0.50 15.69
N THR A 69 -8.65 0.88 14.46
CA THR A 69 -8.36 0.09 13.26
C THR A 69 -7.53 0.93 12.30
N THR A 70 -6.66 0.27 11.56
CA THR A 70 -5.99 0.85 10.41
C THR A 70 -5.88 -0.20 9.33
N PHE A 71 -6.00 0.26 8.08
CA PHE A 71 -5.91 -0.60 6.91
C PHE A 71 -4.61 -0.29 6.17
N PHE A 72 -4.01 -1.34 5.63
CA PHE A 72 -2.76 -1.27 4.91
C PHE A 72 -2.91 -1.95 3.56
N GLN A 73 -2.17 -1.43 2.58
CA GLN A 73 -1.92 -2.08 1.31
C GLN A 73 -0.42 -2.07 1.09
N ALA A 74 0.25 -3.08 1.63
CA ALA A 74 1.69 -3.26 1.51
C ALA A 74 2.06 -4.70 1.90
N CYS A 75 2.71 -5.41 0.98
CA CYS A 75 3.30 -6.72 1.17
C CYS A 75 4.75 -6.71 0.65
N GLY A 76 5.72 -6.79 1.56
CA GLY A 76 7.13 -6.79 1.22
C GLY A 76 7.52 -8.08 0.49
N LEU A 77 7.79 -8.03 -0.81
CA LEU A 77 8.13 -9.21 -1.63
C LEU A 77 9.61 -9.21 -2.07
N PRO A 78 10.19 -10.38 -2.43
CA PRO A 78 11.52 -10.41 -3.03
C PRO A 78 11.57 -9.61 -4.33
N ALA A 79 12.69 -8.95 -4.61
CA ALA A 79 12.87 -8.11 -5.80
C ALA A 79 12.52 -8.85 -7.10
N GLY A 80 12.93 -10.11 -7.22
CA GLY A 80 12.58 -10.96 -8.38
C GLY A 80 11.07 -11.16 -8.54
N PHE A 81 10.31 -11.32 -7.45
CA PHE A 81 8.86 -11.51 -7.51
C PHE A 81 8.17 -10.24 -7.99
N VAL A 82 8.57 -9.09 -7.45
CA VAL A 82 8.04 -7.78 -7.86
C VAL A 82 8.35 -7.51 -9.34
N GLU A 83 9.57 -7.82 -9.78
CA GLU A 83 9.96 -7.71 -11.20
C GLU A 83 9.07 -8.62 -12.08
N HIS A 84 8.81 -9.86 -11.66
CA HIS A 84 7.93 -10.76 -12.41
C HIS A 84 6.49 -10.27 -12.49
N LEU A 85 5.91 -9.82 -11.37
CA LEU A 85 4.56 -9.25 -11.34
C LEU A 85 4.45 -8.02 -12.26
N HIS A 86 5.47 -7.18 -12.27
CA HIS A 86 5.52 -6.00 -13.14
C HIS A 86 5.71 -6.36 -14.63
N ILE A 87 6.68 -7.22 -14.97
CA ILE A 87 6.98 -7.60 -16.36
C ILE A 87 5.82 -8.36 -17.02
N ALA A 88 5.14 -9.22 -16.25
CA ALA A 88 4.00 -9.99 -16.74
C ALA A 88 2.71 -9.17 -16.84
N ASP A 89 2.72 -7.91 -16.40
CA ASP A 89 1.53 -7.06 -16.35
C ASP A 89 0.40 -7.73 -15.56
N ALA A 90 0.78 -8.35 -14.43
CA ALA A 90 -0.17 -9.08 -13.59
C ALA A 90 -1.33 -8.18 -13.17
N ASP A 91 -2.51 -8.77 -13.02
CA ASP A 91 -3.73 -8.03 -12.71
C ASP A 91 -3.54 -7.20 -11.43
N ARG A 92 -3.69 -5.88 -11.56
CA ARG A 92 -3.52 -4.94 -10.46
C ARG A 92 -4.49 -5.24 -9.32
N SER A 93 -5.71 -5.68 -9.63
CA SER A 93 -6.71 -6.04 -8.62
C SER A 93 -6.25 -7.21 -7.75
N LEU A 94 -5.55 -8.19 -8.36
CA LEU A 94 -4.97 -9.31 -7.64
C LEU A 94 -3.79 -8.89 -6.77
N ILE A 95 -2.85 -8.10 -7.32
CA ILE A 95 -1.69 -7.58 -6.56
C ILE A 95 -2.19 -6.77 -5.36
N ARG A 96 -3.16 -5.89 -5.60
CA ARG A 96 -3.84 -5.11 -4.57
C ARG A 96 -4.41 -6.01 -3.48
N ALA A 97 -5.26 -6.97 -3.85
CA ALA A 97 -5.90 -7.87 -2.88
C ALA A 97 -4.87 -8.68 -2.06
N ALA A 98 -3.79 -9.15 -2.68
CA ALA A 98 -2.73 -9.87 -1.99
C ALA A 98 -1.99 -8.99 -0.96
N ALA A 99 -1.86 -7.69 -1.26
CA ALA A 99 -1.17 -6.70 -0.43
C ALA A 99 -2.02 -6.10 0.70
N GLN A 100 -3.34 -6.28 0.66
CA GLN A 100 -4.26 -5.66 1.61
C GLN A 100 -4.43 -6.46 2.89
N TRP A 101 -4.52 -5.73 4.01
CA TRP A 101 -4.75 -6.28 5.33
C TRP A 101 -5.18 -5.17 6.32
N ARG A 102 -5.67 -5.60 7.47
CA ARG A 102 -6.22 -4.79 8.54
C ARG A 102 -5.43 -5.04 9.83
N LEU A 103 -5.27 -3.98 10.61
CA LEU A 103 -4.64 -3.99 11.93
C LEU A 103 -5.60 -3.41 12.98
N ASP A 104 -5.88 -4.18 14.02
CA ASP A 104 -6.60 -3.74 15.21
C ASP A 104 -5.64 -3.63 16.38
N TYR A 105 -5.67 -2.50 17.08
CA TYR A 105 -4.70 -2.18 18.12
C TYR A 105 -5.30 -1.23 19.16
N PRO A 106 -4.76 -1.15 20.38
CA PRO A 106 -5.30 -0.25 21.40
C PRO A 106 -5.11 1.22 21.01
N LEU A 107 -5.92 2.08 21.64
CA LEU A 107 -5.73 3.53 21.59
C LEU A 107 -4.30 3.93 22.02
N PRO A 108 -3.79 5.10 21.57
CA PRO A 108 -2.44 5.52 21.90
C PRO A 108 -2.20 5.60 23.42
N TYR A 109 -1.02 5.16 23.85
CA TYR A 109 -0.58 5.29 25.24
C TYR A 109 -0.39 6.78 25.58
N ARG A 110 -0.70 7.19 26.81
CA ARG A 110 -0.83 8.60 27.24
C ARG A 110 0.39 9.50 26.94
N GLU A 111 1.56 8.90 26.73
CA GLU A 111 2.75 9.62 26.29
C GLU A 111 2.85 9.58 24.76
N GLY A 112 2.65 10.73 24.12
CA GLY A 112 2.83 10.86 22.68
C GLY A 112 4.27 10.62 22.23
N VAL A 113 4.45 10.36 20.94
CA VAL A 113 5.78 10.22 20.33
C VAL A 113 6.57 11.53 20.48
N PRO A 114 7.82 11.47 20.99
CA PRO A 114 8.70 12.63 21.06
C PRO A 114 8.81 13.30 19.68
N PRO A 115 8.69 14.65 19.57
CA PRO A 115 8.73 15.35 18.28
C PRO A 115 9.93 14.95 17.41
N GLU A 116 11.09 14.73 18.03
CA GLU A 116 12.33 14.33 17.39
C GLU A 116 12.28 12.93 16.74
N ASP A 117 11.44 12.02 17.24
CA ASP A 117 11.28 10.65 16.72
C ASP A 117 10.27 10.60 15.55
N ARG A 118 9.35 11.57 15.48
CA ARG A 118 8.26 11.58 14.48
C ARG A 118 8.78 11.57 13.05
N ASN A 119 9.82 12.34 12.75
CA ASN A 119 10.39 12.38 11.40
C ASN A 119 10.98 11.02 10.99
N VAL A 120 11.68 10.35 11.90
CA VAL A 120 12.25 9.02 11.64
C VAL A 120 11.13 7.99 11.43
N ILE A 121 10.11 8.00 12.28
CA ILE A 121 8.94 7.11 12.17
C ILE A 121 8.16 7.38 10.87
N ALA A 122 7.94 8.65 10.50
CA ALA A 122 7.24 9.02 9.28
C ALA A 122 7.99 8.58 8.01
N VAL A 123 9.32 8.71 7.99
CA VAL A 123 10.13 8.20 6.89
C VAL A 123 10.09 6.68 6.85
N ALA A 124 10.23 5.99 7.98
CA ALA A 124 10.13 4.53 8.04
C ALA A 124 8.76 4.03 7.54
N GLU A 125 7.67 4.70 7.92
CA GLU A 125 6.31 4.38 7.47
C GLU A 125 6.17 4.59 5.97
N ALA A 126 6.66 5.72 5.45
CA ALA A 126 6.68 6.01 4.02
C ALA A 126 7.46 4.96 3.22
N LEU A 127 8.62 4.51 3.73
CA LEU A 127 9.41 3.46 3.09
C LEU A 127 8.69 2.11 3.12
N LEU A 128 8.17 1.67 4.26
CA LEU A 128 7.50 0.37 4.37
C LEU A 128 6.14 0.33 3.64
N THR A 129 5.50 1.48 3.46
CA THR A 129 4.23 1.60 2.73
C THR A 129 4.40 2.27 1.37
N ARG A 130 5.59 2.24 0.76
CA ARG A 130 5.89 2.95 -0.50
C ARG A 130 5.16 2.42 -1.74
N GLY A 131 4.53 1.26 -1.61
CA GLY A 131 3.60 0.74 -2.58
C GLY A 131 2.87 -0.52 -2.10
N ALA A 132 2.14 -1.17 -3.00
CA ALA A 132 1.45 -2.44 -2.73
C ALA A 132 2.44 -3.59 -2.54
N THR A 133 3.48 -3.65 -3.38
CA THR A 133 4.51 -4.70 -3.34
C THR A 133 5.92 -4.12 -3.23
N PRO A 134 6.25 -3.42 -2.13
CA PRO A 134 7.60 -2.95 -1.90
C PRO A 134 8.56 -4.14 -1.86
N PHE A 135 9.81 -3.93 -2.27
CA PHE A 135 10.85 -4.92 -1.97
C PHE A 135 10.93 -5.16 -0.46
N CYS A 136 10.97 -6.43 -0.05
CA CYS A 136 11.34 -6.82 1.31
C CYS A 136 12.82 -6.52 1.58
N SER A 137 13.28 -6.74 2.81
CA SER A 137 14.67 -6.46 3.14
C SER A 137 15.63 -7.46 2.46
N PRO A 138 16.83 -7.04 2.04
CA PRO A 138 17.85 -7.95 1.51
C PRO A 138 18.24 -9.09 2.48
N SER A 139 18.02 -8.90 3.79
CA SER A 139 18.25 -9.95 4.77
C SER A 139 17.17 -11.03 4.73
N LEU A 140 15.90 -10.64 4.52
CA LEU A 140 14.82 -11.60 4.34
C LEU A 140 14.97 -12.35 3.01
N GLU A 141 15.29 -11.65 1.92
CA GLU A 141 15.56 -12.26 0.61
C GLU A 141 16.59 -13.39 0.72
N ARG A 142 17.72 -13.15 1.39
CA ARG A 142 18.75 -14.19 1.57
C ARG A 142 18.27 -15.42 2.34
N ILE A 143 17.37 -15.25 3.33
CA ILE A 143 16.80 -16.38 4.06
C ILE A 143 15.88 -17.19 3.14
N LEU A 144 15.05 -16.51 2.34
CA LEU A 144 14.08 -17.12 1.43
C LEU A 144 14.74 -17.70 0.16
N GLU A 145 15.85 -17.12 -0.30
CA GLU A 145 16.63 -17.62 -1.45
C GLU A 145 17.47 -18.84 -1.07
N ALA A 146 17.91 -18.96 0.19
CA ALA A 146 18.61 -20.14 0.68
C ALA A 146 17.76 -21.42 0.60
N THR A 147 16.44 -21.27 0.49
CA THR A 147 15.46 -22.35 0.22
C THR A 147 15.24 -22.66 -1.27
N ALA A 148 16.00 -22.02 -2.17
CA ALA A 148 16.19 -22.37 -3.58
C ALA A 148 14.95 -22.39 -4.48
N LEU A 149 14.38 -21.22 -4.78
CA LEU A 149 13.56 -21.00 -5.99
C LEU A 149 13.73 -19.57 -6.51
N VAL A 150 14.50 -19.40 -7.60
CA VAL A 150 14.35 -18.23 -8.47
C VAL A 150 13.24 -18.59 -9.45
N ALA A 151 12.12 -17.88 -9.41
CA ALA A 151 11.09 -18.08 -10.42
C ALA A 151 11.72 -17.78 -11.80
N GLU A 152 11.72 -18.76 -12.71
CA GLU A 152 12.17 -18.51 -14.10
C GLU A 152 11.08 -17.76 -14.90
N ASP A 153 9.84 -17.83 -14.41
CA ASP A 153 8.62 -17.32 -15.00
C ASP A 153 7.73 -16.60 -14.00
N ALA A 154 6.85 -15.72 -14.50
CA ALA A 154 5.94 -14.97 -13.64
C ALA A 154 4.72 -15.77 -13.17
N GLU A 155 4.32 -16.81 -13.91
CA GLU A 155 3.11 -17.59 -13.64
C GLU A 155 3.07 -18.16 -12.20
N PRO A 156 4.13 -18.80 -11.67
CA PRO A 156 4.11 -19.31 -10.30
C PRO A 156 3.97 -18.21 -9.25
N VAL A 157 4.49 -17.01 -9.52
CA VAL A 157 4.40 -15.86 -8.62
C VAL A 157 2.98 -15.28 -8.62
N ILE A 158 2.35 -15.21 -9.79
CA ILE A 158 0.95 -14.77 -9.94
C ILE A 158 0.02 -15.76 -9.23
N GLU A 159 0.20 -17.06 -9.45
CA GLU A 159 -0.63 -18.08 -8.80
C GLU A 159 -0.39 -18.13 -7.28
N ALA A 160 0.83 -17.85 -6.81
CA ALA A 160 1.11 -17.68 -5.40
C ALA A 160 0.36 -16.48 -4.79
N ALA A 161 0.34 -15.33 -5.47
CA ALA A 161 -0.43 -14.17 -5.04
C ALA A 161 -1.94 -14.48 -5.00
N ARG A 162 -2.44 -15.21 -6.00
CA ARG A 162 -3.83 -15.70 -6.04
C ARG A 162 -4.15 -16.63 -4.88
N CYS A 163 -3.27 -17.57 -4.58
CA CYS A 163 -3.40 -18.47 -3.44
C CYS A 163 -3.53 -17.70 -2.12
N VAL A 164 -2.61 -16.77 -1.84
CA VAL A 164 -2.61 -15.98 -0.60
C VAL A 164 -3.85 -15.07 -0.48
N THR A 165 -4.36 -14.58 -1.61
CA THR A 165 -5.59 -13.78 -1.65
C THR A 165 -6.84 -14.60 -1.35
N LEU A 166 -6.96 -15.81 -1.91
CA LEU A 166 -8.15 -16.66 -1.75
C LEU A 166 -8.14 -17.48 -0.45
N THR A 167 -6.95 -17.74 0.10
CA THR A 167 -6.79 -18.47 1.35
C THR A 167 -6.06 -17.59 2.36
N PRO A 168 -6.78 -16.72 3.09
CA PRO A 168 -6.15 -15.75 3.99
C PRO A 168 -5.36 -16.45 5.11
N SER A 169 -4.23 -15.87 5.48
CA SER A 169 -3.38 -16.37 6.57
C SER A 169 -3.98 -16.06 7.94
N CYS A 170 -4.66 -14.91 8.04
CA CYS A 170 -5.23 -14.38 9.28
C CYS A 170 -6.68 -13.93 9.01
N ARG A 171 -7.67 -14.76 9.32
CA ARG A 171 -9.09 -14.42 9.11
C ARG A 171 -9.60 -13.55 10.26
N PHE A 172 -10.30 -12.47 9.94
CA PHE A 172 -10.86 -11.58 10.96
C PHE A 172 -12.06 -12.22 11.67
N ARG A 173 -12.05 -12.24 13.01
CA ARG A 173 -13.18 -12.65 13.85
C ARG A 173 -13.60 -11.50 14.77
N PRO A 174 -14.75 -10.84 14.53
CA PRO A 174 -15.23 -9.75 15.39
C PRO A 174 -15.60 -10.23 16.79
N LEU A 175 -15.40 -9.36 17.77
CA LEU A 175 -15.86 -9.56 19.16
C LEU A 175 -16.85 -8.49 19.62
N ARG A 176 -16.94 -7.39 18.87
CA ARG A 176 -17.84 -6.27 19.14
C ARG A 176 -18.98 -6.30 18.13
N PHE A 177 -20.20 -6.15 18.66
CA PHE A 177 -21.44 -6.05 17.91
C PHE A 177 -22.32 -4.99 18.60
N ASP A 178 -23.06 -4.21 17.82
CA ASP A 178 -24.00 -3.20 18.29
C ASP A 178 -25.36 -3.81 18.67
N SER A 179 -25.69 -5.02 18.15
CA SER A 179 -26.90 -5.75 18.53
C SER A 179 -26.73 -7.29 18.62
N PRO A 180 -27.59 -8.01 19.37
CA PRO A 180 -27.65 -9.47 19.34
C PRO A 180 -27.97 -10.05 17.96
N GLU A 181 -28.78 -9.35 17.17
CA GLU A 181 -29.13 -9.71 15.80
C GLU A 181 -27.91 -9.66 14.87
N GLU A 182 -27.10 -8.60 14.98
CA GLU A 182 -25.82 -8.48 14.27
C GLU A 182 -24.87 -9.60 14.62
N ARG A 183 -24.72 -9.89 15.91
CA ARG A 183 -23.93 -11.02 16.35
C ARG A 183 -24.40 -12.33 15.71
N ALA A 184 -25.71 -12.58 15.69
CA ALA A 184 -26.27 -13.81 15.13
C ALA A 184 -25.99 -13.94 13.63
N VAL A 185 -26.17 -12.86 12.85
CA VAL A 185 -25.88 -12.85 11.41
C VAL A 185 -24.39 -13.05 11.14
N VAL A 186 -23.52 -12.35 11.87
CA VAL A 186 -22.06 -12.49 11.69
C VAL A 186 -21.58 -13.90 12.05
N GLU A 187 -22.05 -14.46 13.17
CA GLU A 187 -21.72 -15.85 13.56
C GLU A 187 -22.24 -16.86 12.52
N TRP A 188 -23.42 -16.64 11.95
CA TRP A 188 -23.97 -17.46 10.87
C TRP A 188 -23.11 -17.39 9.60
N VAL A 189 -22.71 -16.18 9.17
CA VAL A 189 -21.83 -15.99 7.99
C VAL A 189 -20.49 -16.68 8.21
N LEU A 190 -19.85 -16.48 9.37
CA LEU A 190 -18.58 -17.11 9.69
C LEU A 190 -18.68 -18.64 9.66
N ALA A 191 -19.74 -19.21 10.24
CA ALA A 191 -19.95 -20.66 10.23
C ALA A 191 -20.12 -21.22 8.81
N LEU A 192 -20.85 -20.52 7.94
CA LEU A 192 -20.99 -20.91 6.53
C LEU A 192 -19.66 -20.82 5.78
N VAL A 193 -18.97 -19.69 5.90
CA VAL A 193 -17.69 -19.43 5.22
C VAL A 193 -16.61 -20.44 5.64
N GLU A 194 -16.55 -20.79 6.93
CA GLU A 194 -15.62 -21.81 7.44
C GLU A 194 -15.99 -23.22 6.99
N ARG A 195 -17.28 -23.58 7.05
CA ARG A 195 -17.76 -24.92 6.66
C ARG A 195 -17.52 -25.21 5.18
N GLU A 196 -17.79 -24.24 4.32
CA GLU A 196 -17.69 -24.38 2.86
C GLU A 196 -16.32 -23.93 2.31
N GLY A 197 -15.42 -23.44 3.17
CA GLY A 197 -14.08 -22.98 2.78
C GLY A 197 -14.08 -21.75 1.88
N LEU A 198 -15.02 -20.81 2.08
CA LEU A 198 -15.19 -19.69 1.16
C LEU A 198 -14.15 -18.57 1.39
N PRO A 199 -13.67 -17.92 0.31
CA PRO A 199 -12.65 -16.86 0.36
C PRO A 199 -13.22 -15.46 0.67
N TRP A 200 -14.31 -15.35 1.44
CA TRP A 200 -14.91 -14.07 1.84
C TRP A 200 -14.21 -13.49 3.07
N SER A 201 -13.88 -12.21 3.04
CA SER A 201 -13.39 -11.45 4.20
C SER A 201 -14.49 -10.57 4.78
N LEU A 202 -14.45 -10.35 6.10
CA LEU A 202 -15.48 -9.63 6.84
C LEU A 202 -14.96 -8.27 7.32
N VAL A 203 -15.76 -7.22 7.11
CA VAL A 203 -15.50 -5.87 7.62
C VAL A 203 -16.76 -5.37 8.35
N PRO A 204 -16.85 -5.53 9.68
CA PRO A 204 -18.01 -5.06 10.44
C PRO A 204 -18.03 -3.53 10.55
N GLN A 205 -19.23 -2.96 10.60
CA GLN A 205 -19.48 -1.56 10.95
C GLN A 205 -18.60 -0.59 10.15
N ILE A 206 -18.59 -0.76 8.82
CA ILE A 206 -17.80 0.06 7.88
C ILE A 206 -18.51 1.38 7.61
N GLU A 207 -17.76 2.48 7.59
CA GLU A 207 -18.28 3.78 7.16
C GLU A 207 -18.57 3.76 5.66
N LEU A 208 -19.79 4.11 5.27
CA LEU A 208 -20.25 4.00 3.88
C LEU A 208 -19.47 4.90 2.92
N ALA A 209 -18.93 6.02 3.40
CA ALA A 209 -18.01 6.88 2.65
C ALA A 209 -16.68 6.19 2.27
N SER A 210 -16.32 5.10 2.96
CA SER A 210 -15.16 4.25 2.59
C SER A 210 -15.45 3.40 1.35
N ILE A 211 -16.72 3.15 1.05
CA ILE A 211 -17.19 2.34 -0.08
C ILE A 211 -17.45 3.23 -1.28
N SER A 212 -18.12 4.36 -1.07
CA SER A 212 -18.49 5.29 -2.13
C SER A 212 -18.03 6.72 -1.82
N PRO A 213 -17.20 7.33 -2.69
CA PRO A 213 -16.75 8.71 -2.51
C PRO A 213 -17.87 9.75 -2.70
N THR A 214 -19.06 9.35 -3.17
CA THR A 214 -20.21 10.25 -3.32
C THR A 214 -20.99 10.45 -2.02
N ILE A 215 -20.75 9.59 -1.02
CA ILE A 215 -21.36 9.69 0.31
C ILE A 215 -20.52 10.68 1.12
N ASP A 216 -21.20 11.64 1.75
CA ASP A 216 -20.54 12.64 2.61
C ASP A 216 -19.91 11.95 3.82
N PRO A 217 -18.58 11.99 4.00
CA PRO A 217 -17.92 11.44 5.18
C PRO A 217 -18.42 12.05 6.50
N LEU A 218 -18.95 13.29 6.48
CA LEU A 218 -19.48 13.96 7.67
C LEU A 218 -20.83 13.39 8.13
N ALA A 219 -21.53 12.63 7.29
CA ALA A 219 -22.76 11.95 7.67
C ALA A 219 -22.51 10.83 8.70
N ALA A 220 -21.27 10.31 8.78
CA ALA A 220 -20.84 9.24 9.68
C ALA A 220 -21.75 7.99 9.64
N GLU A 221 -22.33 7.71 8.47
CA GLU A 221 -23.18 6.55 8.23
C GLU A 221 -22.34 5.28 8.16
N ARG A 222 -22.83 4.22 8.79
CA ARG A 222 -22.19 2.90 8.85
C ARG A 222 -23.14 1.84 8.38
N GLY A 223 -22.61 0.82 7.70
CA GLY A 223 -23.34 -0.41 7.42
C GLY A 223 -22.83 -1.54 8.29
N ASP A 224 -23.73 -2.47 8.63
CA ASP A 224 -23.48 -3.46 9.70
C ASP A 224 -22.35 -4.43 9.40
N LEU A 225 -22.35 -5.02 8.20
CA LEU A 225 -21.32 -5.98 7.79
C LEU A 225 -21.07 -5.92 6.29
N LEU A 226 -19.85 -5.58 5.90
CA LEU A 226 -19.40 -5.70 4.52
C LEU A 226 -18.61 -7.01 4.34
N LEU A 227 -19.02 -7.81 3.37
CA LEU A 227 -18.32 -8.99 2.90
C LEU A 227 -17.60 -8.64 1.60
N VAL A 228 -16.29 -8.88 1.58
CA VAL A 228 -15.45 -8.57 0.43
C VAL A 228 -14.79 -9.84 -0.11
N HIS A 229 -14.55 -9.84 -1.41
CA HIS A 229 -14.02 -10.98 -2.14
C HIS A 229 -13.07 -10.50 -3.24
N ALA A 230 -12.08 -11.32 -3.58
CA ALA A 230 -11.02 -10.94 -4.51
C ALA A 230 -11.51 -10.70 -5.95
N VAL A 231 -12.51 -11.47 -6.39
CA VAL A 231 -13.02 -11.47 -7.78
C VAL A 231 -14.55 -11.37 -7.87
N ARG A 232 -15.23 -11.07 -6.76
CA ARG A 232 -16.69 -10.90 -6.72
C ARG A 232 -17.00 -9.54 -6.15
N ASP A 233 -18.15 -9.02 -6.54
CA ASP A 233 -18.68 -7.78 -6.02
C ASP A 233 -18.87 -7.86 -4.50
N PRO A 234 -18.58 -6.78 -3.75
CA PRO A 234 -18.82 -6.75 -2.31
C PRO A 234 -20.30 -6.89 -1.97
N ILE A 235 -20.59 -7.47 -0.81
CA ILE A 235 -21.95 -7.61 -0.29
C ILE A 235 -22.04 -6.82 1.01
N LEU A 236 -22.90 -5.81 1.04
CA LEU A 236 -23.23 -5.07 2.27
C LEU A 236 -24.49 -5.66 2.89
N ILE A 237 -24.38 -6.09 4.13
CA ILE A 237 -25.50 -6.59 4.93
C ILE A 237 -25.96 -5.49 5.88
N GLU A 238 -27.25 -5.22 5.87
CA GLU A 238 -27.94 -4.26 6.73
C GLU A 238 -29.01 -5.01 7.53
N ILE A 239 -29.06 -4.81 8.85
CA ILE A 239 -29.96 -5.55 9.73
C ILE A 239 -31.10 -4.61 10.15
N ASP A 240 -32.24 -4.78 9.50
CA ASP A 240 -33.40 -3.92 9.73
C ASP A 240 -34.06 -4.26 11.06
N GLY A 241 -33.99 -3.34 12.02
CA GLY A 241 -34.75 -3.38 13.27
C GLY A 241 -36.26 -3.18 13.07
N THR A 242 -37.07 -3.47 14.09
CA THR A 242 -38.55 -3.37 14.03
C THR A 242 -39.11 -1.93 13.91
N GLN A 243 -38.26 -0.92 13.67
CA GLN A 243 -38.66 0.50 13.63
C GLN A 243 -38.20 1.18 12.32
N HIS A 244 -38.86 0.95 11.18
CA HIS A 244 -38.58 1.73 9.97
C HIS A 244 -39.83 2.05 9.15
N ASN A 245 -40.37 3.27 9.32
CA ASN A 245 -41.26 3.92 8.35
C ASN A 245 -40.89 5.39 8.06
N ALA A 246 -39.92 5.99 8.78
CA ALA A 246 -39.61 7.43 8.68
C ALA A 246 -38.41 7.79 7.77
N HIS A 247 -37.68 6.82 7.22
CA HIS A 247 -36.41 7.06 6.49
C HIS A 247 -36.28 6.44 5.09
N ARG A 248 -37.35 5.84 4.54
CA ARG A 248 -37.32 5.12 3.24
C ARG A 248 -36.69 5.90 2.09
N ASP A 249 -37.06 7.16 1.88
CA ASP A 249 -36.56 7.93 0.74
C ASP A 249 -35.05 8.21 0.82
N ARG A 250 -34.50 8.36 2.04
CA ARG A 250 -33.05 8.52 2.25
C ARG A 250 -32.32 7.21 2.02
N ASP A 251 -32.89 6.12 2.52
CA ASP A 251 -32.36 4.77 2.32
C ASP A 251 -32.31 4.42 0.82
N GLU A 252 -33.35 4.74 0.04
CA GLU A 252 -33.38 4.48 -1.41
C GLU A 252 -32.37 5.30 -2.23
N VAL A 253 -32.07 6.54 -1.82
CA VAL A 253 -31.03 7.36 -2.48
C VAL A 253 -29.66 6.79 -2.16
N ARG A 254 -29.42 6.44 -0.89
CA ARG A 254 -28.18 5.86 -0.40
C ARG A 254 -27.89 4.51 -1.05
N ASP A 255 -28.89 3.64 -1.10
CA ASP A 255 -28.77 2.30 -1.68
C ASP A 255 -28.41 2.42 -3.17
N ARG A 256 -29.04 3.35 -3.91
CA ARG A 256 -28.65 3.63 -5.31
C ARG A 256 -27.22 4.15 -5.45
N MET A 257 -26.72 4.96 -4.52
CA MET A 257 -25.34 5.44 -4.54
C MET A 257 -24.34 4.30 -4.31
N LEU A 258 -24.65 3.38 -3.41
CA LEU A 258 -23.82 2.20 -3.10
C LEU A 258 -23.88 1.15 -4.21
N GLU A 259 -25.06 0.85 -4.74
CA GLU A 259 -25.24 -0.06 -5.89
C GLU A 259 -24.51 0.49 -7.14
N GLY A 260 -24.48 1.82 -7.31
CA GLY A 260 -23.67 2.47 -8.35
C GLY A 260 -22.16 2.23 -8.25
N THR A 261 -21.68 1.75 -7.10
CA THR A 261 -20.27 1.33 -6.88
C THR A 261 -20.05 -0.17 -7.06
N GLY A 262 -21.09 -0.92 -7.44
CA GLY A 262 -21.03 -2.37 -7.61
C GLY A 262 -21.19 -3.16 -6.31
N VAL A 263 -21.72 -2.55 -5.25
CA VAL A 263 -21.99 -3.25 -3.98
C VAL A 263 -23.41 -3.82 -3.98
N HIS A 264 -23.54 -5.11 -3.65
CA HIS A 264 -24.83 -5.77 -3.49
C HIS A 264 -25.35 -5.58 -2.06
N ILE A 265 -26.53 -4.99 -1.90
CA ILE A 265 -27.12 -4.76 -0.58
C ILE A 265 -28.10 -5.90 -0.25
N VAL A 266 -27.94 -6.49 0.94
CA VAL A 266 -28.84 -7.51 1.49
C VAL A 266 -29.38 -7.04 2.83
N ARG A 267 -30.68 -6.76 2.89
CA ARG A 267 -31.37 -6.39 4.13
C ARG A 267 -31.89 -7.63 4.83
N VAL A 268 -31.43 -7.90 6.04
CA VAL A 268 -31.84 -9.04 6.86
C VAL A 268 -32.79 -8.56 7.96
N PRO A 269 -34.07 -8.96 7.95
CA PRO A 269 -34.99 -8.59 9.02
C PRO A 269 -34.50 -9.13 10.38
N ALA A 270 -34.67 -8.34 11.46
CA ALA A 270 -34.32 -8.76 12.81
C ALA A 270 -34.99 -10.08 13.26
N SER A 271 -36.13 -10.47 12.67
CA SER A 271 -36.75 -11.79 12.89
C SER A 271 -35.95 -12.92 12.25
N GLU A 272 -35.51 -12.76 11.00
CA GLU A 272 -34.69 -13.77 10.30
C GLU A 272 -33.33 -13.93 10.98
N ALA A 273 -32.71 -12.82 11.38
CA ALA A 273 -31.45 -12.80 12.13
C ALA A 273 -31.54 -13.63 13.43
N ARG A 274 -32.62 -13.47 14.19
CA ARG A 274 -32.84 -14.21 15.45
C ARG A 274 -33.17 -15.69 15.24
N GLU A 275 -33.93 -16.01 14.19
CA GLU A 275 -34.29 -17.39 13.87
C GLU A 275 -33.18 -18.16 13.16
N GLY A 276 -32.21 -17.45 12.56
CA GLY A 276 -31.12 -18.05 11.78
C GLY A 276 -31.57 -18.67 10.46
N ARG A 277 -32.76 -18.29 9.96
CA ARG A 277 -33.37 -18.78 8.71
C ARG A 277 -34.34 -17.75 8.15
N GLY A 278 -34.54 -17.77 6.85
CA GLY A 278 -35.47 -16.88 6.16
C GLY A 278 -35.02 -16.58 4.73
N GLN A 279 -35.90 -15.98 3.94
CA GLN A 279 -35.67 -15.78 2.51
C GLN A 279 -34.44 -14.88 2.23
N ASN A 280 -34.16 -13.90 3.09
CA ASN A 280 -33.02 -13.01 2.90
C ASN A 280 -31.70 -13.69 3.29
N LEU A 281 -31.73 -14.54 4.31
CA LEU A 281 -30.59 -15.41 4.66
C LEU A 281 -30.33 -16.47 3.58
N ASP A 282 -31.37 -17.07 2.99
CA ASP A 282 -31.23 -18.01 1.87
C ASP A 282 -30.61 -17.33 0.64
N LYS A 283 -31.04 -16.08 0.34
CA LYS A 283 -30.43 -15.26 -0.72
C LYS A 283 -28.96 -14.96 -0.42
N LEU A 284 -28.64 -14.60 0.82
CA LEU A 284 -27.26 -14.35 1.25
C LEU A 284 -26.39 -15.61 1.13
N GLU A 285 -26.92 -16.78 1.52
CA GLU A 285 -26.23 -18.07 1.37
C GLU A 285 -25.87 -18.33 -0.10
N GLN A 286 -26.83 -18.15 -1.02
CA GLN A 286 -26.59 -18.30 -2.45
C GLN A 286 -25.48 -17.36 -2.97
N LEU A 287 -25.53 -16.07 -2.61
CA LEU A 287 -24.50 -15.11 -3.02
C LEU A 287 -23.10 -15.48 -2.50
N LEU A 288 -23.01 -16.01 -1.28
CA LEU A 288 -21.74 -16.45 -0.70
C LEU A 288 -21.21 -17.71 -1.39
N LEU A 289 -22.09 -18.67 -1.67
CA LEU A 289 -21.75 -19.89 -2.40
C LEU A 289 -21.37 -19.61 -3.87
N ASP A 290 -21.95 -18.60 -4.51
CA ASP A 290 -21.54 -18.14 -5.83
C ASP A 290 -20.10 -17.59 -5.83
N GLY A 291 -19.59 -17.17 -4.67
CA GLY A 291 -18.19 -16.82 -4.44
C GLY A 291 -17.24 -18.01 -4.35
N GLN A 292 -17.74 -19.24 -4.37
CA GLN A 292 -16.89 -20.42 -4.35
C GLN A 292 -15.98 -20.44 -5.59
N CYS A 293 -14.70 -20.75 -5.36
CA CYS A 293 -13.71 -20.88 -6.40
C CYS A 293 -12.75 -22.03 -6.09
N ASP A 294 -12.12 -22.59 -7.12
CA ASP A 294 -11.05 -23.56 -6.93
C ASP A 294 -9.90 -22.91 -6.16
N LEU A 295 -9.73 -23.35 -4.91
CA LEU A 295 -8.63 -22.88 -4.06
C LEU A 295 -7.34 -23.54 -4.55
N PRO A 296 -6.35 -22.74 -5.01
CA PRO A 296 -5.11 -23.32 -5.47
C PRO A 296 -4.35 -23.97 -4.30
N PRO A 297 -3.65 -25.09 -4.55
CA PRO A 297 -2.90 -25.75 -3.50
C PRO A 297 -1.78 -24.84 -3.00
N GLU A 298 -1.44 -24.98 -1.71
CA GLU A 298 -0.27 -24.29 -1.16
C GLU A 298 1.00 -24.79 -1.86
N THR A 299 1.78 -23.85 -2.36
CA THR A 299 3.07 -24.07 -3.01
C THR A 299 4.18 -23.44 -2.17
N GLU A 300 5.43 -23.73 -2.53
CA GLU A 300 6.55 -23.04 -1.90
C GLU A 300 6.54 -21.52 -2.19
N PHE A 301 6.13 -21.11 -3.41
CA PHE A 301 5.97 -19.71 -3.77
C PHE A 301 4.89 -19.01 -2.94
N SER A 302 3.73 -19.65 -2.74
CA SER A 302 2.67 -19.06 -1.89
C SER A 302 3.12 -18.98 -0.44
N ARG A 303 3.85 -19.99 0.07
CA ARG A 303 4.42 -19.95 1.43
C ARG A 303 5.43 -18.81 1.59
N ILE A 304 6.26 -18.55 0.57
CA ILE A 304 7.16 -17.38 0.53
C ILE A 304 6.34 -16.08 0.61
N VAL A 305 5.30 -15.93 -0.22
CA VAL A 305 4.42 -14.74 -0.20
C VAL A 305 3.76 -14.55 1.17
N ARG A 306 3.32 -15.63 1.84
CA ARG A 306 2.75 -15.55 3.21
C ARG A 306 3.78 -15.08 4.24
N TRP A 307 4.99 -15.65 4.23
CA TRP A 307 6.05 -15.22 5.15
C TRP A 307 6.45 -13.77 4.91
N CYS A 308 6.59 -13.37 3.65
CA CYS A 308 6.80 -11.99 3.23
C CYS A 308 5.71 -11.05 3.77
N LYS A 309 4.44 -11.41 3.57
CA LYS A 309 3.29 -10.65 4.07
C LYS A 309 3.32 -10.54 5.60
N TYR A 310 3.50 -11.65 6.30
CA TYR A 310 3.49 -11.69 7.76
C TYR A 310 4.70 -10.97 8.37
N PHE A 311 5.89 -11.08 7.77
CA PHE A 311 7.08 -10.31 8.14
C PHE A 311 6.80 -8.81 8.06
N HIS A 312 6.20 -8.36 6.95
CA HIS A 312 5.87 -6.96 6.73
C HIS A 312 4.77 -6.47 7.69
N GLN A 313 3.78 -7.31 7.97
CA GLN A 313 2.73 -7.08 8.98
C GLN A 313 3.33 -6.89 10.38
N ILE A 314 4.32 -7.70 10.77
CA ILE A 314 5.05 -7.52 12.04
C ILE A 314 5.74 -6.15 12.06
N GLN A 315 6.47 -5.79 11.00
CA GLN A 315 7.20 -4.52 10.95
C GLN A 315 6.25 -3.31 11.07
N LEU A 316 5.15 -3.30 10.33
CA LEU A 316 4.16 -2.21 10.37
C LEU A 316 3.36 -2.19 11.68
N SER A 317 3.12 -3.35 12.32
CA SER A 317 2.53 -3.41 13.66
C SER A 317 3.45 -2.80 14.72
N LEU A 318 4.75 -3.10 14.68
CA LEU A 318 5.74 -2.51 15.59
C LEU A 318 5.93 -1.02 15.36
N LEU A 319 5.90 -0.57 14.10
CA LEU A 319 5.94 0.86 13.77
C LEU A 319 4.67 1.58 14.27
N THR A 320 3.51 0.94 14.17
CA THR A 320 2.26 1.42 14.77
C THR A 320 2.35 1.49 16.30
N ALA A 321 3.02 0.51 16.94
CA ALA A 321 3.27 0.52 18.37
C ALA A 321 4.20 1.66 18.80
N LEU A 322 5.25 1.97 18.01
CA LEU A 322 6.09 3.15 18.21
C LEU A 322 5.26 4.44 18.09
N ARG A 323 4.46 4.56 17.03
CA ARG A 323 3.56 5.71 16.80
C ARG A 323 2.55 5.90 17.92
N GLY A 324 2.07 4.80 18.51
CA GLY A 324 1.13 4.79 19.62
C GLY A 324 1.78 4.94 21.01
N GLY A 325 3.11 5.08 21.11
CA GLY A 325 3.82 5.23 22.39
C GLY A 325 3.93 3.95 23.22
N TRP A 326 3.60 2.79 22.65
CA TRP A 326 3.71 1.47 23.29
C TRP A 326 5.14 0.95 23.29
N LEU A 327 5.91 1.31 22.26
CA LEU A 327 7.35 1.12 22.17
C LEU A 327 8.04 2.49 22.11
N ARG A 328 9.33 2.52 22.45
CA ARG A 328 10.17 3.72 22.33
C ARG A 328 11.46 3.41 21.57
N LEU A 329 11.93 4.39 20.81
CA LEU A 329 13.27 4.34 20.21
C LEU A 329 14.33 4.38 21.31
N GLY A 330 15.41 3.61 21.17
CA GLY A 330 16.46 3.55 22.19
C GLY A 330 16.18 2.59 23.35
N ALA A 331 14.94 2.10 23.50
CA ALA A 331 14.54 1.18 24.56
C ALA A 331 14.61 -0.28 24.11
N ARG A 332 14.78 -1.19 25.06
CA ARG A 332 14.69 -2.64 24.81
C ARG A 332 13.21 -3.01 24.63
N TRP A 333 12.89 -3.67 23.51
CA TRP A 333 11.53 -4.13 23.22
C TRP A 333 11.34 -5.57 23.71
N CYS A 334 10.23 -5.84 24.40
CA CYS A 334 9.75 -7.19 24.68
C CYS A 334 8.53 -7.51 23.81
N VAL A 335 8.74 -8.27 22.74
CA VAL A 335 7.74 -8.53 21.69
C VAL A 335 7.34 -10.01 21.68
N GLY A 336 6.05 -10.27 21.82
CA GLY A 336 5.44 -11.56 21.54
C GLY A 336 4.91 -11.60 20.11
N VAL A 337 5.11 -12.71 19.39
CA VAL A 337 4.57 -12.91 18.04
C VAL A 337 3.95 -14.30 17.92
N ALA A 338 2.65 -14.37 17.60
CA ALA A 338 1.91 -15.62 17.45
C ALA A 338 1.77 -16.02 15.99
N VAL A 339 2.19 -17.25 15.67
CA VAL A 339 2.28 -17.71 14.27
C VAL A 339 0.89 -18.08 13.72
N PRO A 340 0.45 -17.49 12.60
CA PRO A 340 -0.81 -17.86 11.94
C PRO A 340 -0.83 -19.32 11.51
N ILE A 341 -2.01 -19.94 11.49
CA ILE A 341 -2.18 -21.39 11.27
C ILE A 341 -1.43 -21.88 10.01
N PRO A 342 -1.55 -21.24 8.82
CA PRO A 342 -0.86 -21.71 7.61
C PRO A 342 0.67 -21.66 7.68
N LEU A 343 1.23 -20.92 8.63
CA LEU A 343 2.67 -20.77 8.82
C LEU A 343 3.21 -21.58 10.02
N ARG A 344 2.33 -22.27 10.76
CA ARG A 344 2.74 -23.10 11.91
C ARG A 344 3.56 -24.30 11.44
N GLY A 345 4.51 -24.71 12.28
CA GLY A 345 5.38 -25.87 12.00
C GLY A 345 6.52 -25.59 11.03
N ASP A 346 6.61 -24.39 10.45
CA ASP A 346 7.75 -24.00 9.64
C ASP A 346 9.03 -23.88 10.51
N PRO A 347 10.11 -24.62 10.21
CA PRO A 347 11.34 -24.59 10.98
C PRO A 347 12.04 -23.22 10.96
N GLN A 348 11.76 -22.37 9.97
CA GLN A 348 12.34 -21.04 9.82
C GLN A 348 11.51 -19.94 10.52
N ALA A 349 10.32 -20.26 11.05
CA ALA A 349 9.42 -19.28 11.66
C ALA A 349 10.11 -18.41 12.71
N ALA A 350 10.87 -19.03 13.61
CA ALA A 350 11.59 -18.34 14.66
C ALA A 350 12.63 -17.34 14.12
N THR A 351 13.35 -17.76 13.08
CA THR A 351 14.40 -16.96 12.44
C THR A 351 13.79 -15.76 11.71
N ILE A 352 12.74 -16.00 10.91
CA ILE A 352 12.05 -14.95 10.13
C ILE A 352 11.42 -13.92 11.06
N ILE A 353 10.76 -14.35 12.13
CA ILE A 353 10.13 -13.45 13.12
C ILE A 353 11.18 -12.60 13.85
N ARG A 354 12.27 -13.20 14.32
CA ARG A 354 13.37 -12.45 14.97
C ARG A 354 13.99 -11.45 13.99
N LEU A 355 14.15 -11.86 12.73
CA LEU A 355 14.65 -10.96 11.69
C LEU A 355 13.69 -9.79 11.46
N ALA A 356 12.38 -9.98 11.44
CA ALA A 356 11.42 -8.88 11.23
C ALA A 356 11.61 -7.74 12.24
N VAL A 357 11.81 -8.10 13.51
CA VAL A 357 12.06 -7.13 14.59
C VAL A 357 13.42 -6.45 14.44
N ALA A 358 14.48 -7.24 14.22
CA ALA A 358 15.84 -6.72 14.10
C ALA A 358 16.03 -5.83 12.84
N ASP A 359 15.40 -6.21 11.73
CA ASP A 359 15.46 -5.49 10.46
C ASP A 359 14.77 -4.12 10.56
N LEU A 360 13.62 -4.05 11.25
CA LEU A 360 12.98 -2.78 11.56
C LEU A 360 13.86 -1.89 12.45
N GLN A 361 14.50 -2.47 13.48
CA GLN A 361 15.40 -1.71 14.35
C GLN A 361 16.60 -1.15 13.56
N GLU A 362 17.19 -1.93 12.64
CA GLU A 362 18.29 -1.46 11.79
C GLU A 362 17.82 -0.36 10.84
N LEU A 363 16.67 -0.52 10.18
CA LEU A 363 16.07 0.50 9.31
C LEU A 363 15.90 1.82 10.06
N ILE A 364 15.32 1.78 11.26
CA ILE A 364 15.11 2.96 12.09
C ILE A 364 16.43 3.56 12.58
N ALA A 365 17.39 2.74 12.99
CA ALA A 365 18.70 3.22 13.44
C ALA A 365 19.48 3.91 12.32
N ARG A 366 19.43 3.36 11.10
CA ARG A 366 20.02 3.94 9.89
C ARG A 366 19.37 5.29 9.56
N LEU A 367 18.05 5.38 9.60
CA LEU A 367 17.32 6.64 9.41
C LEU A 367 17.68 7.67 10.49
N ALA A 368 17.71 7.25 11.76
CA ALA A 368 18.08 8.14 12.85
C ALA A 368 19.49 8.71 12.69
N ARG A 369 20.48 7.87 12.33
CA ARG A 369 21.86 8.32 12.08
C ARG A 369 21.93 9.29 10.91
N LEU A 370 21.20 9.01 9.82
CA LEU A 370 21.10 9.93 8.69
C LEU A 370 20.51 11.29 9.12
N HIS A 371 19.55 11.27 10.04
CA HIS A 371 18.94 12.45 10.67
C HIS A 371 19.80 13.07 11.79
N GLY A 372 21.06 12.65 11.93
CA GLY A 372 22.02 13.21 12.89
C GLY A 372 21.82 12.74 14.33
N ARG A 373 21.06 11.66 14.55
CA ARG A 373 20.75 11.10 15.87
C ARG A 373 21.31 9.69 16.01
N THR A 374 22.06 9.45 17.08
CA THR A 374 22.47 8.09 17.43
C THR A 374 21.48 7.54 18.45
N ILE A 375 20.73 6.52 18.05
CA ILE A 375 19.76 5.84 18.90
C ILE A 375 20.35 4.48 19.30
N PRO A 376 20.41 4.15 20.60
CA PRO A 376 20.80 2.81 21.04
C PRO A 376 19.87 1.74 20.44
N THR A 377 20.44 0.62 20.01
CA THR A 377 19.68 -0.53 19.48
C THR A 377 19.87 -1.75 20.40
N PRO A 378 19.32 -1.72 21.63
CA PRO A 378 19.42 -2.88 22.51
C PRO A 378 18.75 -4.10 21.87
N GLU A 379 19.35 -5.28 22.09
CA GLU A 379 18.84 -6.53 21.53
C GLU A 379 17.40 -6.78 22.00
N PRO A 380 16.44 -6.89 21.06
CA PRO A 380 15.06 -7.05 21.38
C PRO A 380 14.83 -8.44 21.94
N ARG A 381 13.96 -8.54 22.93
CA ARG A 381 13.50 -9.82 23.42
C ARG A 381 12.28 -10.23 22.60
N VAL A 382 12.45 -11.24 21.74
CA VAL A 382 11.37 -11.78 20.92
C VAL A 382 10.95 -13.16 21.45
N VAL A 383 9.66 -13.30 21.78
CA VAL A 383 9.02 -14.53 22.24
C VAL A 383 8.05 -14.99 21.16
N ILE A 384 8.19 -16.24 20.71
CA ILE A 384 7.30 -16.82 19.71
C ILE A 384 6.19 -17.54 20.48
N ILE A 385 4.96 -17.12 20.24
CA ILE A 385 3.80 -17.62 20.97
C ILE A 385 3.27 -18.85 20.22
N GLY A 386 3.31 -19.99 20.92
CA GLY A 386 2.59 -21.21 20.55
C GLY A 386 1.34 -21.39 21.42
N ASP A 387 0.94 -22.62 21.67
CA ASP A 387 -0.27 -22.93 22.46
C ASP A 387 -0.03 -22.86 24.00
N ALA A 388 1.18 -22.51 24.46
CA ALA A 388 1.53 -22.44 25.88
C ALA A 388 1.37 -21.03 26.47
N GLU A 389 1.04 -20.94 27.76
CA GLU A 389 0.90 -19.67 28.49
C GLU A 389 2.22 -18.87 28.50
N VAL A 390 2.11 -17.55 28.36
CA VAL A 390 3.23 -16.62 28.45
C VAL A 390 3.35 -16.13 29.89
N ASP A 391 4.27 -16.71 30.66
CA ASP A 391 4.49 -16.35 32.06
C ASP A 391 5.16 -14.97 32.29
N GLN A 392 5.39 -14.17 31.24
CA GLN A 392 6.28 -13.01 31.30
C GLN A 392 5.68 -11.76 30.66
N GLU A 393 6.07 -10.58 31.16
CA GLU A 393 5.58 -9.31 30.65
C GLU A 393 6.09 -9.00 29.23
N LEU A 394 5.16 -8.71 28.33
CA LEU A 394 5.35 -8.28 26.95
C LEU A 394 4.88 -6.82 26.80
N ASP A 395 5.68 -6.00 26.13
CA ASP A 395 5.28 -4.65 25.73
C ASP A 395 4.22 -4.71 24.63
N VAL A 396 4.44 -5.60 23.66
CA VAL A 396 3.61 -5.76 22.48
C VAL A 396 3.44 -7.24 22.18
N LEU A 397 2.21 -7.67 21.91
CA LEU A 397 1.88 -8.97 21.34
C LEU A 397 1.26 -8.77 19.97
N ILE A 398 1.86 -9.35 18.93
CA ILE A 398 1.35 -9.36 17.56
C ILE A 398 0.81 -10.75 17.23
N GLY A 399 -0.37 -10.84 16.65
CA GLY A 399 -0.94 -12.13 16.25
C GLY A 399 -2.18 -11.99 15.39
N PRO A 400 -2.75 -13.11 14.92
CA PRO A 400 -3.93 -13.09 14.07
C PRO A 400 -5.19 -12.65 14.85
N ALA A 401 -6.11 -11.96 14.18
CA ALA A 401 -7.40 -11.54 14.71
C ALA A 401 -8.48 -12.66 14.67
N ASP A 402 -8.06 -13.93 14.68
CA ASP A 402 -8.91 -15.12 14.52
C ASP A 402 -9.42 -15.73 15.84
N GLY A 403 -8.95 -15.18 16.97
CA GLY A 403 -9.27 -15.62 18.32
C GLY A 403 -8.22 -16.51 18.97
N THR A 404 -7.18 -16.94 18.23
CA THR A 404 -6.14 -17.84 18.77
C THR A 404 -5.36 -17.23 19.93
N ILE A 405 -5.26 -15.90 20.01
CA ILE A 405 -4.52 -15.20 21.08
C ILE A 405 -5.39 -14.40 22.04
N ASP A 406 -6.71 -14.58 21.99
CA ASP A 406 -7.64 -13.81 22.84
C ASP A 406 -7.47 -14.12 24.33
N HIS A 407 -7.01 -15.32 24.66
CA HIS A 407 -6.80 -15.77 26.03
C HIS A 407 -5.57 -15.13 26.71
N PHE A 408 -4.64 -14.56 25.95
CA PHE A 408 -3.47 -13.85 26.48
C PHE A 408 -3.85 -12.46 27.01
N THR A 409 -4.43 -12.43 28.20
CA THR A 409 -4.93 -11.21 28.86
C THR A 409 -4.01 -10.70 29.97
N ARG A 410 -3.16 -11.56 30.54
CA ARG A 410 -2.21 -11.20 31.61
C ARG A 410 -0.81 -11.03 31.03
N GLY A 411 -0.05 -10.08 31.57
CA GLY A 411 1.33 -9.85 31.16
C GLY A 411 1.51 -9.24 29.77
N VAL A 412 0.45 -8.78 29.08
CA VAL A 412 0.56 -8.12 27.77
C VAL A 412 0.10 -6.68 27.89
N ARG A 413 0.99 -5.72 27.60
CA ARG A 413 0.65 -4.29 27.67
C ARG A 413 -0.22 -3.83 26.50
N ALA A 414 0.07 -4.29 25.29
CA ALA A 414 -0.71 -3.99 24.09
C ALA A 414 -0.77 -5.16 23.10
N ARG A 415 -1.95 -5.36 22.49
CA ARG A 415 -2.19 -6.39 21.48
C ARG A 415 -2.42 -5.75 20.12
N PHE A 416 -1.76 -6.27 19.10
CA PHE A 416 -1.82 -5.82 17.72
C PHE A 416 -2.27 -7.01 16.87
N LEU A 417 -3.49 -6.95 16.38
CA LEU A 417 -4.18 -8.06 15.76
C LEU A 417 -4.26 -7.84 14.25
N VAL A 418 -3.69 -8.77 13.49
CA VAL A 418 -3.63 -8.69 12.03
C VAL A 418 -4.72 -9.56 11.40
N SER A 419 -5.29 -9.09 10.31
CA SER A 419 -6.15 -9.90 9.45
C SER A 419 -5.97 -9.54 7.98
N ASP A 420 -5.94 -10.54 7.11
CA ASP A 420 -5.91 -10.32 5.67
C ASP A 420 -7.26 -9.78 5.18
N LEU A 421 -7.23 -8.98 4.12
CA LEU A 421 -8.39 -8.30 3.54
C LEU A 421 -8.23 -8.20 2.03
N CYS A 422 -9.34 -8.25 1.29
CA CYS A 422 -9.40 -8.03 -0.17
C CYS A 422 -10.46 -6.97 -0.52
N PHE A 423 -10.21 -5.72 -0.11
CA PHE A 423 -11.07 -4.58 -0.39
C PHE A 423 -11.03 -4.19 -1.89
N PRO A 424 -12.17 -3.82 -2.50
CA PRO A 424 -12.26 -3.58 -3.95
C PRO A 424 -11.53 -2.33 -4.45
N ALA A 425 -11.11 -1.43 -3.57
CA ALA A 425 -10.43 -0.18 -3.90
C ALA A 425 -9.01 -0.12 -3.33
N GLU A 426 -8.17 0.73 -3.92
CA GLU A 426 -6.84 1.07 -3.42
C GLU A 426 -6.95 1.65 -2.00
N ILE A 427 -6.11 1.21 -1.06
CA ILE A 427 -6.17 1.71 0.33
C ILE A 427 -5.20 2.87 0.51
N GLN A 428 -5.71 3.98 1.04
CA GLN A 428 -4.86 5.08 1.45
C GLN A 428 -3.91 4.66 2.57
N ALA A 429 -2.61 4.67 2.29
CA ALA A 429 -1.59 4.40 3.28
C ALA A 429 -1.70 5.35 4.50
N PRO A 430 -1.41 4.86 5.72
CA PRO A 430 -1.37 5.70 6.91
C PRO A 430 -0.38 6.87 6.77
N LEU A 431 -0.67 7.93 7.52
CA LEU A 431 0.12 9.15 7.53
C LEU A 431 0.53 9.51 8.96
N THR A 432 1.81 9.38 9.25
CA THR A 432 2.44 10.00 10.41
C THR A 432 2.77 11.46 10.10
N ALA A 433 2.18 12.38 10.86
CA ALA A 433 2.49 13.80 10.75
C ALA A 433 3.98 14.06 11.07
N ALA A 434 4.61 14.86 10.22
CA ALA A 434 6.04 15.15 10.29
C ALA A 434 6.32 16.63 10.02
N SER A 435 7.51 17.09 10.40
CA SER A 435 7.96 18.46 10.17
C SER A 435 9.11 18.48 9.16
N PRO A 436 9.32 19.59 8.43
CA PRO A 436 10.47 19.74 7.55
C PRO A 436 11.77 19.37 8.25
N ALA A 437 12.59 18.55 7.60
CA ALA A 437 13.91 18.17 8.10
C ALA A 437 15.01 18.68 7.17
N ARG A 438 16.10 19.18 7.76
CA ARG A 438 17.36 19.45 7.07
C ARG A 438 18.45 18.68 7.80
N LEU A 439 19.05 17.73 7.12
CA LEU A 439 20.00 16.82 7.75
C LEU A 439 21.37 17.50 7.79
N GLY A 440 21.95 17.69 8.98
CA GLY A 440 23.17 18.48 9.12
C GLY A 440 24.39 17.85 8.44
N SER A 441 24.63 16.57 8.70
CA SER A 441 25.79 15.81 8.20
C SER A 441 25.39 14.37 7.81
N PRO A 442 24.58 14.21 6.76
CA PRO A 442 24.11 12.89 6.33
C PRO A 442 25.30 12.01 5.93
N GLN A 443 25.32 10.76 6.40
CA GLN A 443 26.41 9.83 6.15
C GLN A 443 26.21 9.08 4.83
N ARG A 444 27.25 9.06 3.98
CA ARG A 444 27.24 8.34 2.69
C ARG A 444 26.93 6.86 2.83
N GLU A 445 27.43 6.23 3.89
CA GLU A 445 27.24 4.80 4.16
C GLU A 445 25.78 4.44 4.45
N ASP A 446 25.08 5.27 5.23
CA ASP A 446 23.67 5.05 5.53
C ASP A 446 22.81 5.28 4.28
N ALA A 447 23.08 6.33 3.49
CA ALA A 447 22.40 6.55 2.23
C ALA A 447 22.66 5.42 1.20
N ARG A 448 23.88 4.89 1.16
CA ARG A 448 24.25 3.73 0.32
C ARG A 448 23.48 2.48 0.74
N TRP A 449 23.29 2.27 2.05
CA TRP A 449 22.45 1.19 2.55
C TRP A 449 21.01 1.31 2.02
N PHE A 450 20.43 2.51 2.05
CA PHE A 450 19.08 2.75 1.50
C PHE A 450 19.02 2.62 -0.03
N LEU A 451 20.08 3.01 -0.73
CA LEU A 451 20.19 2.78 -2.18
C LEU A 451 20.05 1.28 -2.51
N HIS A 452 20.75 0.42 -1.77
CA HIS A 452 20.65 -1.03 -1.93
C HIS A 452 19.28 -1.57 -1.46
N TYR A 453 18.80 -1.10 -0.31
CA TYR A 453 17.51 -1.50 0.28
C TYR A 453 16.32 -1.18 -0.63
N LEU A 454 16.33 -0.04 -1.33
CA LEU A 454 15.21 0.43 -2.14
C LEU A 454 15.35 0.07 -3.63
N PHE A 455 16.56 0.15 -4.18
CA PHE A 455 16.78 0.04 -5.63
C PHE A 455 17.67 -1.13 -6.05
N ARG A 456 18.17 -1.93 -5.08
CA ARG A 456 19.13 -3.02 -5.30
C ARG A 456 20.36 -2.55 -6.11
N LYS A 457 20.86 -1.35 -5.81
CA LYS A 457 22.12 -0.82 -6.37
C LYS A 457 23.20 -0.79 -5.31
N ASP A 458 24.41 -1.19 -5.69
CA ASP A 458 25.49 -1.43 -4.73
C ASP A 458 26.23 -0.17 -4.29
N ASP A 459 26.34 0.84 -5.15
CA ASP A 459 27.00 2.11 -4.83
C ASP A 459 26.49 3.24 -5.76
N PHE A 460 26.82 4.47 -5.38
CA PHE A 460 26.54 5.67 -6.16
C PHE A 460 27.47 5.76 -7.37
N TRP A 461 26.94 6.23 -8.51
CA TRP A 461 27.78 6.71 -9.59
C TRP A 461 28.36 8.10 -9.28
N GLU A 462 29.35 8.50 -10.07
CA GLU A 462 29.99 9.82 -9.96
C GLU A 462 28.96 10.95 -9.98
N GLY A 463 29.08 11.89 -9.04
CA GLY A 463 28.21 13.06 -8.92
C GLY A 463 26.85 12.81 -8.24
N GLN A 464 26.42 11.56 -8.03
CA GLN A 464 25.11 11.27 -7.42
C GLN A 464 25.10 11.57 -5.92
N TRP A 465 26.17 11.22 -5.20
CA TRP A 465 26.24 11.44 -3.75
C TRP A 465 26.20 12.92 -3.41
N GLU A 466 26.90 13.76 -4.16
CA GLU A 466 26.95 15.21 -3.97
C GLU A 466 25.56 15.84 -4.13
N VAL A 467 24.76 15.34 -5.09
CA VAL A 467 23.37 15.77 -5.28
C VAL A 467 22.51 15.34 -4.08
N ILE A 468 22.62 14.08 -3.66
CA ILE A 468 21.87 13.53 -2.53
C ILE A 468 22.21 14.27 -1.24
N GLU A 469 23.49 14.41 -0.91
CA GLU A 469 23.97 15.08 0.30
C GLU A 469 23.45 16.53 0.38
N ARG A 470 23.58 17.29 -0.70
CA ARG A 470 23.08 18.67 -0.75
C ARG A 470 21.56 18.74 -0.59
N THR A 471 20.83 17.82 -1.21
CA THR A 471 19.37 17.72 -1.10
C THR A 471 18.95 17.40 0.33
N LEU A 472 19.57 16.41 0.97
CA LEU A 472 19.30 16.02 2.35
C LEU A 472 19.58 17.17 3.33
N ARG A 473 20.57 18.02 3.03
CA ARG A 473 20.88 19.24 3.81
C ARG A 473 19.90 20.40 3.57
N GLY A 474 18.93 20.23 2.66
CA GLY A 474 17.97 21.27 2.29
C GLY A 474 18.60 22.44 1.52
N LEU A 475 19.60 22.17 0.67
CA LEU A 475 20.28 23.17 -0.14
C LEU A 475 19.77 23.18 -1.59
N ASP A 476 19.38 24.36 -2.07
CA ASP A 476 19.09 24.58 -3.49
C ASP A 476 20.31 24.19 -4.35
N SER A 477 20.06 23.41 -5.41
CA SER A 477 21.12 22.81 -6.23
C SER A 477 20.75 22.81 -7.71
N VAL A 478 21.72 23.13 -8.57
CA VAL A 478 21.64 22.92 -10.02
C VAL A 478 22.47 21.69 -10.33
N VAL A 479 21.84 20.69 -10.93
CA VAL A 479 22.47 19.38 -11.20
C VAL A 479 22.78 19.27 -12.69
N LEU A 480 24.07 19.23 -13.03
CA LEU A 480 24.57 19.06 -14.39
C LEU A 480 25.25 17.70 -14.51
N LEU A 481 24.46 16.67 -14.78
CA LEU A 481 24.94 15.31 -15.08
C LEU A 481 24.48 14.89 -16.48
N PRO A 482 25.27 14.08 -17.22
CA PRO A 482 24.87 13.64 -18.56
C PRO A 482 23.59 12.81 -18.52
N THR A 483 22.92 12.69 -19.66
CA THR A 483 21.74 11.81 -19.80
C THR A 483 22.13 10.37 -19.50
N GLY A 484 21.29 9.66 -18.74
CA GLY A 484 21.58 8.30 -18.31
C GLY A 484 22.51 8.17 -17.09
N ALA A 485 23.06 9.27 -16.54
CA ALA A 485 23.89 9.23 -15.32
C ALA A 485 23.11 9.00 -14.01
N GLY A 486 21.82 8.64 -14.09
CA GLY A 486 20.98 8.35 -12.92
C GLY A 486 20.58 9.58 -12.10
N LYS A 487 20.35 10.73 -12.76
CA LYS A 487 19.79 11.95 -12.12
C LYS A 487 18.51 11.65 -11.32
N SER A 488 17.63 10.81 -11.87
CA SER A 488 16.35 10.47 -11.26
C SER A 488 16.50 9.72 -9.94
N ILE A 489 17.34 8.68 -9.90
CA ILE A 489 17.62 7.91 -8.67
C ILE A 489 18.19 8.82 -7.58
N ALA A 490 19.03 9.79 -7.91
CA ALA A 490 19.62 10.69 -6.92
C ALA A 490 18.54 11.52 -6.19
N PHE A 491 17.63 12.19 -6.91
CA PHE A 491 16.58 12.97 -6.26
C PHE A 491 15.50 12.08 -5.63
N GLN A 492 15.18 10.93 -6.24
CA GLN A 492 14.19 9.98 -5.72
C GLN A 492 14.64 9.40 -4.38
N LEU A 493 15.90 8.96 -4.28
CA LEU A 493 16.46 8.48 -3.03
C LEU A 493 16.48 9.59 -1.97
N ALA A 494 16.94 10.80 -2.31
CA ALA A 494 16.97 11.89 -1.35
C ALA A 494 15.57 12.25 -0.83
N ALA A 495 14.56 12.30 -1.72
CA ALA A 495 13.17 12.55 -1.36
C ALA A 495 12.62 11.51 -0.40
N LEU A 496 12.90 10.22 -0.64
CA LEU A 496 12.44 9.11 0.20
C LEU A 496 13.08 9.08 1.60
N LEU A 497 14.23 9.73 1.77
CA LEU A 497 14.96 9.80 3.05
C LEU A 497 14.61 11.04 3.89
N LEU A 498 13.85 11.97 3.31
CA LEU A 498 13.31 13.14 4.00
C LEU A 498 11.84 12.89 4.39
N PRO A 499 11.37 13.42 5.52
CA PRO A 499 9.95 13.41 5.83
C PRO A 499 9.27 14.35 4.83
N GLY A 500 8.23 13.86 4.16
CA GLY A 500 7.46 14.67 3.22
C GLY A 500 7.20 14.02 1.87
N ARG A 501 6.66 14.82 0.94
CA ARG A 501 6.35 14.43 -0.43
C ARG A 501 7.22 15.19 -1.43
N CYS A 502 7.51 14.55 -2.56
CA CYS A 502 8.28 15.14 -3.65
C CYS A 502 7.36 15.56 -4.79
N ILE A 503 7.47 16.82 -5.22
CA ILE A 503 6.83 17.31 -6.45
C ILE A 503 7.88 17.33 -7.56
N VAL A 504 7.61 16.67 -8.67
CA VAL A 504 8.53 16.62 -9.83
C VAL A 504 7.86 17.36 -10.99
N VAL A 505 8.52 18.40 -11.48
CA VAL A 505 8.10 19.17 -12.65
C VAL A 505 8.81 18.62 -13.87
N ASP A 506 8.07 18.11 -14.82
CA ASP A 506 8.60 17.56 -16.08
C ASP A 506 7.76 18.09 -17.25
N PRO A 507 8.40 18.63 -18.31
CA PRO A 507 7.67 19.20 -19.43
C PRO A 507 7.04 18.16 -20.39
N ILE A 508 7.42 16.88 -20.28
CA ILE A 508 7.07 15.85 -21.25
C ILE A 508 6.29 14.72 -20.56
N ILE A 509 5.01 14.60 -20.90
CA ILE A 509 4.10 13.61 -20.29
C ILE A 509 4.61 12.17 -20.45
N SER A 510 5.21 11.81 -21.58
CA SER A 510 5.75 10.46 -21.77
C SER A 510 6.93 10.16 -20.84
N LEU A 511 7.73 11.16 -20.46
CA LEU A 511 8.80 11.00 -19.48
C LEU A 511 8.23 10.83 -18.06
N ILE A 512 7.15 11.55 -17.73
CA ILE A 512 6.41 11.32 -16.48
C ILE A 512 5.94 9.86 -16.39
N ASP A 513 5.32 9.35 -17.45
CA ASP A 513 4.86 7.96 -17.50
C ASP A 513 6.03 6.96 -17.42
N ASP A 514 7.20 7.29 -17.99
CA ASP A 514 8.43 6.48 -17.84
C ASP A 514 8.95 6.46 -16.40
N GLN A 515 8.97 7.59 -15.71
CA GLN A 515 9.44 7.68 -14.32
C GLN A 515 8.55 6.91 -13.36
N ILE A 516 7.22 7.02 -13.53
CA ILE A 516 6.24 6.30 -12.69
C ILE A 516 6.37 4.79 -12.88
N ASP A 517 6.46 4.31 -14.13
CA ASP A 517 6.60 2.88 -14.40
C ASP A 517 7.92 2.32 -13.85
N ASN A 518 9.02 3.07 -13.98
CA ASN A 518 10.32 2.65 -13.44
C ASN A 518 10.32 2.56 -11.91
N LEU A 519 9.60 3.44 -11.22
CA LEU A 519 9.42 3.37 -9.77
C LEU A 519 8.52 2.19 -9.38
N ALA A 520 7.43 1.94 -10.11
CA ALA A 520 6.56 0.79 -9.89
C ALA A 520 7.31 -0.55 -10.07
N ALA A 521 8.21 -0.64 -11.05
CA ALA A 521 9.05 -1.82 -11.27
C ALA A 521 9.96 -2.19 -10.09
N VAL A 522 10.24 -1.23 -9.20
CA VAL A 522 11.02 -1.46 -7.96
C VAL A 522 10.16 -1.40 -6.69
N GLY A 523 8.85 -1.58 -6.84
CA GLY A 523 7.89 -1.62 -5.73
C GLY A 523 7.59 -0.25 -5.10
N ILE A 524 7.79 0.84 -5.85
CA ILE A 524 7.43 2.21 -5.45
C ILE A 524 6.27 2.69 -6.35
N ASP A 525 5.04 2.32 -6.02
CA ASP A 525 3.86 2.58 -6.84
C ASP A 525 2.95 3.71 -6.30
N ARG A 526 3.26 4.29 -5.13
CA ARG A 526 2.61 5.53 -4.62
C ARG A 526 3.09 6.78 -5.34
N CYS A 527 2.97 6.77 -6.65
CA CYS A 527 3.37 7.82 -7.57
C CYS A 527 2.19 8.20 -8.47
N ILE A 528 2.04 9.48 -8.79
CA ILE A 528 0.99 9.94 -9.71
C ILE A 528 1.51 10.97 -10.70
N GLY A 529 1.00 10.92 -11.93
CA GLY A 529 1.12 12.00 -12.90
C GLY A 529 -0.18 12.78 -13.01
N ILE A 530 -0.23 14.03 -12.55
CA ILE A 530 -1.43 14.90 -12.67
C ILE A 530 -1.36 15.69 -13.98
N THR A 531 -1.52 14.96 -15.08
CA THR A 531 -1.35 15.47 -16.45
C THR A 531 -2.70 15.86 -17.09
N SER A 532 -2.67 16.21 -18.37
CA SER A 532 -3.88 16.41 -19.18
C SER A 532 -4.57 15.09 -19.58
N GLN A 533 -3.95 13.94 -19.33
CA GLN A 533 -4.52 12.62 -19.65
C GLN A 533 -5.66 12.21 -18.71
N LEU A 534 -5.70 12.75 -17.48
CA LEU A 534 -6.76 12.46 -16.51
C LEU A 534 -8.07 13.14 -16.92
N THR A 535 -9.21 12.47 -16.71
CA THR A 535 -10.52 13.11 -16.79
C THR A 535 -10.70 14.16 -15.69
N THR A 536 -11.82 14.88 -15.68
CA THR A 536 -12.10 15.86 -14.63
C THR A 536 -12.30 15.18 -13.28
N GLU A 537 -13.04 14.07 -13.27
CA GLU A 537 -13.34 13.26 -12.09
C GLU A 537 -12.06 12.61 -11.54
N GLU A 538 -11.28 11.96 -12.41
CA GLU A 538 -9.99 11.36 -12.02
C GLU A 538 -9.02 12.41 -11.46
N ARG A 539 -9.01 13.61 -12.03
CA ARG A 539 -8.16 14.70 -11.54
C ARG A 539 -8.58 15.17 -10.15
N GLU A 540 -9.88 15.26 -9.88
CA GLU A 540 -10.36 15.65 -8.54
C GLU A 540 -9.97 14.59 -7.51
N LEU A 541 -10.16 13.30 -7.81
CA LEU A 541 -9.73 12.19 -6.95
C LEU A 541 -8.20 12.19 -6.75
N ALA A 542 -7.42 12.43 -7.81
CA ALA A 542 -5.97 12.58 -7.71
C ALA A 542 -5.56 13.74 -6.79
N LEU A 543 -6.25 14.87 -6.88
CA LEU A 543 -6.00 16.02 -6.02
C LEU A 543 -6.41 15.74 -4.57
N GLN A 544 -7.48 14.99 -4.32
CA GLN A 544 -7.87 14.56 -2.98
C GLN A 544 -6.82 13.63 -2.35
N ALA A 545 -6.34 12.64 -3.10
CA ALA A 545 -5.24 11.77 -2.67
C ALA A 545 -3.91 12.53 -2.49
N LEU A 546 -3.66 13.59 -3.28
CA LEU A 546 -2.54 14.50 -3.05
C LEU A 546 -2.72 15.28 -1.74
N LYS A 547 -3.89 15.87 -1.49
CA LYS A 547 -4.20 16.63 -0.26
C LYS A 547 -4.00 15.76 0.99
N SER A 548 -4.37 14.49 0.93
CA SER A 548 -4.22 13.54 2.05
C SER A 548 -2.79 13.06 2.26
N GLY A 549 -1.85 13.41 1.37
CA GLY A 549 -0.46 12.99 1.45
C GLY A 549 -0.25 11.54 1.04
N HIS A 550 -1.12 10.96 0.21
CA HIS A 550 -0.94 9.58 -0.23
C HIS A 550 0.30 9.41 -1.13
N TYR A 551 0.51 10.28 -2.12
CA TYR A 551 1.58 10.10 -3.10
C TYR A 551 2.96 10.53 -2.59
N LEU A 552 3.94 9.64 -2.64
CA LEU A 552 5.35 9.96 -2.36
C LEU A 552 5.95 10.87 -3.44
N PHE A 553 5.57 10.62 -4.69
CA PHE A 553 5.98 11.42 -5.85
C PHE A 553 4.76 11.90 -6.64
N CYS A 554 4.66 13.20 -6.85
CA CYS A 554 3.66 13.81 -7.71
C CYS A 554 4.35 14.48 -8.90
N TYR A 555 4.20 13.89 -10.08
CA TYR A 555 4.73 14.38 -11.34
C TYR A 555 3.71 15.30 -12.01
N VAL A 556 4.15 16.49 -12.43
CA VAL A 556 3.28 17.49 -13.04
C VAL A 556 3.99 18.26 -14.16
N ALA A 557 3.22 18.70 -15.15
CA ALA A 557 3.68 19.68 -16.12
C ALA A 557 3.80 21.08 -15.45
N PRO A 558 4.70 21.96 -15.90
CA PRO A 558 4.91 23.28 -15.28
C PRO A 558 3.65 24.16 -15.29
N GLU A 559 2.76 24.00 -16.27
CA GLU A 559 1.50 24.74 -16.37
C GLU A 559 0.55 24.42 -15.21
N ARG A 560 0.68 23.25 -14.58
CA ARG A 560 -0.20 22.82 -13.47
C ARG A 560 -0.08 23.74 -12.25
N PHE A 561 1.12 24.29 -12.00
CA PHE A 561 1.37 25.27 -10.93
C PHE A 561 0.57 26.57 -11.09
N GLN A 562 0.05 26.87 -12.29
CA GLN A 562 -0.75 28.07 -12.53
C GLN A 562 -2.23 27.88 -12.14
N THR A 563 -2.66 26.63 -11.97
CA THR A 563 -4.07 26.31 -11.67
C THR A 563 -4.38 26.49 -10.19
N VAL A 564 -5.53 27.09 -9.86
CA VAL A 564 -5.96 27.31 -8.47
C VAL A 564 -6.16 25.98 -7.71
N PRO A 565 -6.89 24.98 -8.25
CA PRO A 565 -7.15 23.74 -7.51
C PRO A 565 -5.88 22.98 -7.10
N PHE A 566 -4.85 22.97 -7.96
CA PHE A 566 -3.59 22.34 -7.65
C PHE A 566 -2.83 23.08 -6.54
N ARG A 567 -2.79 24.42 -6.60
CA ARG A 567 -2.17 25.26 -5.57
C ARG A 567 -2.84 25.11 -4.20
N GLU A 568 -4.16 24.97 -4.18
CA GLU A 568 -4.90 24.66 -2.95
C GLU A 568 -4.61 23.25 -2.44
N ALA A 569 -4.48 22.27 -3.35
CA ALA A 569 -4.07 20.92 -2.96
C ALA A 569 -2.68 20.89 -2.30
N LEU A 570 -1.72 21.66 -2.82
CA LEU A 570 -0.38 21.79 -2.21
C LEU A 570 -0.44 22.39 -0.79
N ARG A 571 -1.26 23.43 -0.57
CA ARG A 571 -1.44 24.02 0.77
C ARG A 571 -2.09 23.08 1.77
N ALA A 572 -3.09 22.32 1.32
CA ALA A 572 -3.73 21.33 2.18
C ALA A 572 -2.77 20.20 2.53
N LEU A 573 -1.96 19.74 1.56
CA LEU A 573 -0.90 18.75 1.78
C LEU A 573 0.07 19.19 2.89
N THR A 574 0.57 20.44 2.82
CA THR A 574 1.56 20.97 3.81
C THR A 574 1.01 21.11 5.23
N THR A 575 -0.30 20.95 5.45
CA THR A 575 -0.90 20.97 6.79
C THR A 575 -0.51 19.75 7.63
N ASN A 576 -0.33 18.58 7.01
CA ASN A 576 -0.06 17.33 7.72
C ASN A 576 1.33 16.75 7.40
N THR A 577 1.86 17.03 6.22
CA THR A 577 3.16 16.52 5.77
C THR A 577 3.87 17.56 4.92
N PRO A 578 5.17 17.79 5.10
CA PRO A 578 5.88 18.79 4.33
C PRO A 578 6.03 18.35 2.86
N ILE A 579 6.29 19.32 1.98
CA ILE A 579 6.86 19.06 0.66
C ILE A 579 8.38 19.11 0.84
N SER A 580 9.02 17.94 0.86
CA SER A 580 10.44 17.81 1.19
C SER A 580 11.35 18.22 0.04
N LEU A 581 10.87 18.06 -1.20
CA LEU A 581 11.62 18.35 -2.41
C LEU A 581 10.71 18.79 -3.55
N ILE A 582 11.19 19.78 -4.31
CA ILE A 582 10.65 20.11 -5.62
C ILE A 582 11.77 19.93 -6.63
N THR A 583 11.63 18.94 -7.49
CA THR A 583 12.56 18.66 -8.58
C THR A 583 12.04 19.33 -9.84
N ILE A 584 12.86 20.13 -10.50
CA ILE A 584 12.53 20.74 -11.80
C ILE A 584 13.40 20.06 -12.86
N ASP A 585 12.81 19.15 -13.62
CA ASP A 585 13.48 18.53 -14.75
C ASP A 585 13.46 19.45 -15.98
N GLU A 586 14.44 19.26 -16.86
CA GLU A 586 14.68 20.10 -18.03
C GLU A 586 14.72 21.60 -17.69
N ALA A 587 15.46 21.95 -16.62
CA ALA A 587 15.57 23.32 -16.12
C ALA A 587 16.03 24.35 -17.18
N HIS A 588 16.67 23.89 -18.26
CA HIS A 588 17.07 24.73 -19.39
C HIS A 588 15.88 25.40 -20.10
N CYS A 589 14.65 24.89 -19.95
CA CYS A 589 13.41 25.48 -20.47
C CYS A 589 13.10 26.88 -19.92
N VAL A 590 13.77 27.33 -18.85
CA VAL A 590 13.64 28.70 -18.34
C VAL A 590 14.39 29.74 -19.18
N SER A 591 15.37 29.32 -19.98
CA SER A 591 16.20 30.22 -20.77
C SER A 591 15.49 30.63 -22.06
N GLU A 592 15.23 31.92 -22.24
CA GLU A 592 14.67 32.49 -23.49
C GLU A 592 15.57 32.24 -24.71
N TRP A 593 16.86 31.95 -24.48
CA TRP A 593 17.84 31.63 -25.51
C TRP A 593 17.92 30.13 -25.82
N GLY A 594 17.24 29.30 -25.03
CA GLY A 594 17.16 27.85 -25.24
C GLY A 594 16.13 27.49 -26.31
N HIS A 595 16.39 26.41 -27.03
CA HIS A 595 15.48 25.93 -28.09
C HIS A 595 14.12 25.44 -27.58
N ASP A 596 14.04 25.10 -26.28
CA ASP A 596 12.84 24.55 -25.61
C ASP A 596 12.25 25.50 -24.55
N PHE A 597 12.36 26.83 -24.77
CA PHE A 597 11.82 27.82 -23.84
C PHE A 597 10.33 27.61 -23.54
N ARG A 598 9.96 27.64 -22.25
CA ARG A 598 8.56 27.55 -21.79
C ARG A 598 8.26 28.61 -20.75
N THR A 599 7.31 29.50 -21.07
CA THR A 599 6.92 30.63 -20.21
C THR A 599 6.48 30.19 -18.80
N ALA A 600 5.90 29.00 -18.66
CA ALA A 600 5.46 28.47 -17.37
C ALA A 600 6.61 28.32 -16.35
N TYR A 601 7.84 28.02 -16.82
CA TYR A 601 9.02 27.87 -15.96
C TYR A 601 9.41 29.16 -15.23
N LEU A 602 9.15 30.34 -15.82
CA LEU A 602 9.51 31.64 -15.23
C LEU A 602 8.86 31.89 -13.87
N THR A 603 7.70 31.30 -13.62
CA THR A 603 6.91 31.53 -12.39
C THR A 603 7.06 30.44 -11.35
N LEU A 604 7.65 29.28 -11.70
CA LEU A 604 7.71 28.09 -10.85
C LEU A 604 8.37 28.38 -9.50
N GLY A 605 9.55 29.00 -9.51
CA GLY A 605 10.32 29.23 -8.27
C GLY A 605 9.58 30.12 -7.26
N ARG A 606 8.75 31.07 -7.73
CA ARG A 606 7.91 31.90 -6.84
C ARG A 606 6.73 31.09 -6.31
N ILE A 607 5.96 30.46 -7.21
CA ILE A 607 4.75 29.71 -6.82
C ILE A 607 5.11 28.55 -5.88
N ALA A 608 6.19 27.83 -6.17
CA ALA A 608 6.70 26.76 -5.31
C ALA A 608 6.96 27.26 -3.87
N ARG A 609 7.63 28.41 -3.70
CA ARG A 609 7.89 28.96 -2.35
C ARG A 609 6.63 29.44 -1.64
N ASP A 610 5.69 30.02 -2.37
CA ASP A 610 4.44 30.56 -1.82
C ASP A 610 3.41 29.49 -1.41
N TYR A 611 3.44 28.32 -2.06
CA TYR A 611 2.42 27.28 -1.88
C TYR A 611 2.96 25.96 -1.30
N CYS A 612 4.28 25.74 -1.33
CA CYS A 612 4.91 24.54 -0.77
C CYS A 612 5.72 24.83 0.50
N SER A 613 5.74 26.06 1.00
CA SER A 613 6.31 26.34 2.32
C SER A 613 5.52 25.58 3.38
N SER A 614 6.24 24.78 4.16
CA SER A 614 5.71 23.97 5.27
C SER A 614 6.33 24.42 6.58
#